data_AF-A0A4R8F0H8-F1
#
_entry.id   AF-A0A4R8F0H8-F1
#
_cell.length_a   1.000
_cell.length_b   1.000
_cell.length_c   1.000
_cell.angle_alpha   90.00
_cell.angle_beta   90.00
_cell.angle_gamma   90.00
#
_symmetry.space_group_name_H-M   'P 1'
#
loop_
_entity.id
_entity.type
_entity.pdbx_description
1 polymer ?
#
loop_
_entity_poly.entity_id
_entity_poly.type
_entity_poly.pdbx_seq_one_letter_code
_entity_poly.pdbx_strand_id
1 'polypeptide(L)'
;MRGSDQVTGSLFSYVDLEVRIPVRHPLRKIRAVVNDALRFLNAEFDRLYAGEGRPSIVPERLIRASLLQILYSIRSERQLMEQMDYKLLFRWFVGLGIDDAVWVPTVFTKNRDRLLTTDMSRKIMAAILAHREVAPLLSDDHFSVDGTLVKAWASMKSFQPKERATLGGDEGPGDPPDGSAPRTSSSDQSTAEPDPMTRPTRRNRNAESTSVANDGRTRPMLR
;
A
#
# COMPACT_ATOMS: atom_id res chain seq x y z
N MET A 1 11.24 -0.13 44.20
CA MET A 1 10.65 1.23 44.10
C MET A 1 9.93 1.34 42.77
N ARG A 2 8.70 1.86 42.74
CA ARG A 2 7.90 2.05 41.51
C ARG A 2 8.23 3.42 40.91
N GLY A 3 8.53 3.49 39.61
CA GLY A 3 8.78 4.75 38.89
C GLY A 3 7.53 5.62 38.77
N SER A 4 7.71 6.91 38.47
CA SER A 4 6.60 7.84 38.22
C SER A 4 6.06 7.71 36.79
N ASP A 5 4.75 7.89 36.63
CA ASP A 5 4.04 7.93 35.33
C ASP A 5 3.80 9.37 34.84
N GLN A 6 4.59 10.31 35.37
CA GLN A 6 4.48 11.72 35.03
C GLN A 6 5.16 11.99 33.69
N VAL A 7 4.40 12.47 32.73
CA VAL A 7 4.90 12.83 31.39
C VAL A 7 5.18 14.33 31.38
N THR A 8 6.46 14.70 31.37
CA THR A 8 6.88 16.09 31.13
C THR A 8 7.42 16.19 29.71
N GLY A 9 6.76 17.00 28.87
CA GLY A 9 7.30 17.33 27.55
C GLY A 9 8.60 18.13 27.70
N SER A 10 9.66 17.78 26.98
CA SER A 10 10.86 18.61 26.93
C SER A 10 10.64 19.79 25.98
N LEU A 11 11.06 20.99 26.37
CA LEU A 11 10.95 22.20 25.54
C LEU A 11 11.70 22.07 24.19
N PHE A 12 12.75 21.25 24.14
CA PHE A 12 13.52 20.90 22.94
C PHE A 12 13.96 19.44 23.00
N SER A 13 13.66 18.66 21.97
CA SER A 13 14.08 17.26 21.85
C SER A 13 14.84 17.06 20.55
N TYR A 14 16.16 16.85 20.63
CA TYR A 14 16.97 16.45 19.48
C TYR A 14 16.88 14.93 19.34
N VAL A 15 15.92 14.46 18.54
CA VAL A 15 15.75 13.03 18.28
C VAL A 15 16.37 12.68 16.94
N ASP A 16 17.51 11.98 16.98
CA ASP A 16 18.01 11.28 15.79
C ASP A 16 17.12 10.06 15.52
N LEU A 17 16.38 10.10 14.40
CA LEU A 17 15.54 8.99 13.95
C LEU A 17 16.36 7.72 13.72
N GLU A 18 17.63 7.84 13.35
CA GLU A 18 18.54 6.70 13.11
C GLU A 18 18.67 5.83 14.36
N VAL A 19 18.81 6.44 15.54
CA VAL A 19 18.97 5.73 16.82
C VAL A 19 17.66 5.08 17.28
N ARG A 20 16.51 5.57 16.81
CA ARG A 20 15.19 5.03 17.18
C ARG A 20 14.85 3.73 16.47
N ILE A 21 15.48 3.45 15.33
CA ILE A 21 15.16 2.25 14.54
C ILE A 21 16.11 1.11 14.92
N PRO A 22 15.61 -0.06 15.38
CA PRO A 22 16.45 -1.19 15.75
C PRO A 22 17.45 -1.56 14.65
N VAL A 23 18.70 -1.85 15.03
CA VAL A 23 19.79 -2.17 14.09
C VAL A 23 19.45 -3.35 13.18
N ARG A 24 18.68 -4.32 13.70
CA ARG A 24 18.26 -5.53 12.95
C ARG A 24 16.92 -5.38 12.21
N HIS A 25 16.37 -4.17 12.13
CA HIS A 25 15.09 -3.96 11.46
C HIS A 25 15.21 -4.19 9.93
N PRO A 26 14.35 -5.01 9.29
CA PRO A 26 14.47 -5.35 7.87
C PRO A 26 14.51 -4.16 6.92
N LEU A 27 13.74 -3.11 7.22
CA LEU A 27 13.75 -1.87 6.42
C LEU A 27 15.12 -1.20 6.34
N ARG A 28 16.08 -1.49 7.22
CA ARG A 28 17.45 -0.98 7.09
C ARG A 28 18.16 -1.52 5.86
N LYS A 29 18.11 -2.83 5.68
CA LYS A 29 18.68 -3.49 4.50
C LYS A 29 17.95 -3.03 3.23
N ILE A 30 16.62 -2.99 3.27
CA ILE A 30 15.81 -2.52 2.14
C ILE A 30 16.14 -1.06 1.80
N ARG A 31 16.25 -0.16 2.79
CA ARG A 31 16.58 1.25 2.56
C ARG A 31 17.96 1.41 1.92
N ALA A 32 18.96 0.63 2.34
CA ALA A 32 20.29 0.66 1.75
C ALA A 32 20.25 0.27 0.27
N VAL A 33 19.65 -0.89 -0.05
CA VAL A 33 19.49 -1.38 -1.43
C VAL A 33 18.75 -0.36 -2.30
N VAL A 34 17.65 0.19 -1.80
CA VAL A 34 16.85 1.17 -2.54
C VAL A 34 17.63 2.47 -2.75
N ASN A 35 18.35 2.97 -1.75
CA ASN A 35 19.16 4.17 -1.91
C ASN A 35 20.28 3.97 -2.94
N ASP A 36 20.90 2.80 -2.99
CA ASP A 36 21.92 2.46 -3.99
C ASP A 36 21.32 2.44 -5.40
N ALA A 37 20.17 1.79 -5.57
CA ALA A 37 19.44 1.77 -6.84
C ALA A 37 18.98 3.18 -7.28
N LEU A 38 18.52 4.01 -6.34
CA LEU A 38 18.08 5.37 -6.63
C LEU A 38 19.26 6.26 -7.06
N ARG A 39 20.41 6.14 -6.40
CA ARG A 39 21.63 6.88 -6.80
C ARG A 39 22.05 6.59 -8.23
N PHE A 40 21.90 5.35 -8.68
CA PHE A 40 22.16 4.97 -10.07
C PHE A 40 21.22 5.67 -11.08
N LEU A 41 20.03 6.07 -10.63
CA LEU A 41 19.01 6.72 -11.47
C LEU A 41 19.00 8.25 -11.38
N ASN A 42 19.92 8.88 -10.64
CA ASN A 42 19.94 10.35 -10.46
C ASN A 42 19.86 11.11 -11.78
N ALA A 43 20.64 10.73 -12.79
CA ALA A 43 20.64 11.40 -14.09
C ALA A 43 19.30 11.30 -14.83
N GLU A 44 18.52 10.24 -14.58
CA GLU A 44 17.18 10.10 -15.14
C GLU A 44 16.17 10.98 -14.39
N PHE A 45 16.32 11.10 -13.06
CA PHE A 45 15.51 12.01 -12.26
C PHE A 45 15.76 13.47 -12.64
N ASP A 46 17.01 13.87 -12.83
CA ASP A 46 17.38 15.23 -13.23
C ASP A 46 16.75 15.66 -14.55
N ARG A 47 16.48 14.72 -15.47
CA ARG A 47 15.78 15.00 -16.73
C ARG A 47 14.26 15.18 -16.55
N LEU A 48 13.68 14.53 -15.54
CA LEU A 48 12.23 14.59 -15.27
C LEU A 48 11.84 15.80 -14.42
N TYR A 49 12.77 16.37 -13.68
CA TYR A 49 12.53 17.51 -12.81
C TYR A 49 13.21 18.77 -13.36
N ALA A 50 12.44 19.84 -13.53
CA ALA A 50 13.00 21.12 -13.92
C ALA A 50 13.87 21.68 -12.78
N GLY A 51 14.98 22.32 -13.14
CA GLY A 51 15.85 22.99 -12.16
C GLY A 51 15.23 24.23 -11.51
N GLU A 52 14.12 24.74 -12.06
CA GLU A 52 13.45 25.97 -11.62
C GLU A 52 11.96 25.72 -11.32
N GLY A 53 11.41 26.46 -10.35
CA GLY A 53 9.99 26.43 -9.99
C GLY A 53 9.74 26.08 -8.52
N ARG A 54 8.47 25.84 -8.17
CA ARG A 54 8.09 25.42 -6.81
C ARG A 54 8.70 24.04 -6.52
N PRO A 55 9.42 23.86 -5.39
CA PRO A 55 9.97 22.56 -5.01
C PRO A 55 8.87 21.50 -4.94
N SER A 56 8.99 20.47 -5.78
CA SER A 56 8.16 19.27 -5.73
C SER A 56 8.71 18.26 -4.72
N ILE A 57 7.93 17.22 -4.42
CA ILE A 57 8.44 16.10 -3.63
C ILE A 57 9.55 15.41 -4.43
N VAL A 58 10.72 15.24 -3.81
CA VAL A 58 11.87 14.61 -4.47
C VAL A 58 11.56 13.14 -4.83
N PRO A 59 11.99 12.67 -6.01
CA PRO A 59 11.64 11.34 -6.52
C PRO A 59 12.05 10.20 -5.60
N GLU A 60 13.19 10.30 -4.90
CA GLU A 60 13.67 9.30 -3.97
C GLU A 60 12.72 9.11 -2.78
N ARG A 61 12.10 10.19 -2.32
CA ARG A 61 11.12 10.16 -1.22
C ARG A 61 9.80 9.55 -1.70
N LEU A 62 9.36 9.87 -2.92
CA LEU A 62 8.16 9.28 -3.53
C LEU A 62 8.29 7.76 -3.70
N ILE A 63 9.45 7.29 -4.18
CA ILE A 63 9.69 5.87 -4.40
C ILE A 63 9.73 5.13 -3.06
N ARG A 64 10.43 5.65 -2.05
CA ARG A 64 10.47 5.03 -0.71
C ARG A 64 9.09 5.02 -0.05
N ALA A 65 8.31 6.08 -0.18
CA ALA A 65 6.94 6.10 0.32
C ALA A 65 6.03 5.09 -0.41
N SER A 66 6.17 4.96 -1.73
CA SER A 66 5.43 3.96 -2.52
C SER A 66 5.81 2.52 -2.12
N LEU A 67 7.08 2.27 -1.82
CA LEU A 67 7.53 0.98 -1.28
C LEU A 67 6.88 0.67 0.07
N LEU A 68 6.70 1.65 0.96
CA LEU A 68 5.97 1.42 2.21
C LEU A 68 4.53 0.98 1.96
N GLN A 69 3.85 1.53 0.94
CA GLN A 69 2.50 1.07 0.60
C GLN A 69 2.48 -0.40 0.21
N ILE A 70 3.46 -0.85 -0.56
CA ILE A 70 3.57 -2.25 -0.99
C ILE A 70 3.93 -3.15 0.20
N LEU A 71 5.00 -2.82 0.93
CA LEU A 71 5.55 -3.64 2.01
C LEU A 71 4.61 -3.78 3.20
N TYR A 72 3.82 -2.75 3.49
CA TYR A 72 2.86 -2.74 4.60
C TYR A 72 1.40 -2.84 4.14
N SER A 73 1.16 -3.10 2.84
CA SER A 73 -0.19 -3.21 2.25
C SER A 73 -1.10 -2.03 2.59
N ILE A 74 -0.56 -0.81 2.61
CA ILE A 74 -1.30 0.41 2.94
C ILE A 74 -2.21 0.75 1.77
N ARG A 75 -3.51 0.69 2.01
CA ARG A 75 -4.53 0.71 0.94
C ARG A 75 -4.81 2.08 0.36
N SER A 76 -4.40 3.16 1.03
CA SER A 76 -4.60 4.53 0.53
C SER A 76 -3.44 5.44 0.85
N GLU A 77 -3.25 6.45 0.00
CA GLU A 77 -2.22 7.47 0.22
C GLU A 77 -2.56 8.41 1.36
N ARG A 78 -3.86 8.66 1.61
CA ARG A 78 -4.30 9.34 2.84
C ARG A 78 -3.79 8.61 4.07
N GLN A 79 -4.02 7.30 4.14
CA GLN A 79 -3.54 6.47 5.23
C GLN A 79 -2.00 6.43 5.30
N LEU A 80 -1.31 6.50 4.16
CA LEU A 80 0.15 6.63 4.14
C LEU A 80 0.60 7.95 4.77
N MET A 81 -0.01 9.08 4.40
CA MET A 81 0.31 10.39 4.99
C MET A 81 0.00 10.39 6.51
N GLU A 82 -1.16 9.87 6.91
CA GLU A 82 -1.52 9.72 8.33
C GLU A 82 -0.47 8.87 9.07
N GLN A 83 -0.06 7.72 8.52
CA GLN A 83 0.97 6.89 9.13
C GLN A 83 2.35 7.55 9.16
N MET A 84 2.71 8.33 8.14
CA MET A 84 3.94 9.13 8.19
C MET A 84 3.89 10.19 9.29
N ASP A 85 2.70 10.68 9.66
CA ASP A 85 2.60 11.71 10.69
C ASP A 85 3.03 11.19 12.05
N TYR A 86 2.59 10.00 12.44
CA TYR A 86 2.84 9.44 13.77
C TYR A 86 3.88 8.30 13.83
N LYS A 87 4.30 7.69 12.70
CA LYS A 87 5.29 6.61 12.71
C LYS A 87 6.69 7.10 12.37
N LEU A 88 7.55 7.20 13.39
CA LEU A 88 8.97 7.53 13.25
C LEU A 88 9.71 6.60 12.27
N LEU A 89 9.37 5.30 12.25
CA LEU A 89 9.94 4.34 11.31
C LEU A 89 9.67 4.71 9.84
N PHE A 90 8.46 5.21 9.55
CA PHE A 90 8.07 5.55 8.19
C PHE A 90 8.75 6.85 7.76
N ARG A 91 8.76 7.87 8.63
CA ARG A 91 9.54 9.09 8.40
C ARG A 91 11.00 8.78 8.13
N TRP A 92 11.61 7.95 8.98
CA TRP A 92 12.99 7.49 8.83
C TRP A 92 13.24 6.80 7.48
N PHE A 93 12.40 5.83 7.11
CA PHE A 93 12.57 5.10 5.85
C PHE A 93 12.46 6.03 4.64
N VAL A 94 11.44 6.89 4.64
CA VAL A 94 11.17 7.90 3.60
C VAL A 94 12.19 9.04 3.64
N GLY A 95 12.96 9.21 4.72
CA GLY A 95 13.94 10.29 4.87
C GLY A 95 13.28 11.65 5.07
N LEU A 96 12.17 11.68 5.79
CA LEU A 96 11.59 12.87 6.39
C LEU A 96 12.16 13.04 7.80
N GLY A 97 12.46 14.29 8.17
CA GLY A 97 12.77 14.67 9.54
C GLY A 97 11.57 14.45 10.48
N ILE A 98 11.83 14.56 11.78
CA ILE A 98 10.77 14.44 12.79
C ILE A 98 9.77 15.60 12.70
N ASP A 99 10.26 16.82 12.47
CA ASP A 99 9.45 18.04 12.37
C ASP A 99 9.05 18.40 10.93
N ASP A 100 9.54 17.66 9.93
CA ASP A 100 9.17 17.89 8.54
C ASP A 100 7.65 17.70 8.36
N ALA A 101 6.99 18.66 7.71
CA ALA A 101 5.57 18.52 7.38
C ALA A 101 5.36 17.34 6.43
N VAL A 102 4.37 16.50 6.75
CA VAL A 102 3.93 15.44 5.84
C VAL A 102 3.22 16.06 4.64
N TRP A 103 3.38 15.44 3.46
CA TRP A 103 2.78 15.95 2.25
C TRP A 103 1.25 15.86 2.24
N VAL A 104 0.62 16.77 1.50
CA VAL A 104 -0.81 16.67 1.20
C VAL A 104 -1.04 15.44 0.30
N PRO A 105 -2.02 14.56 0.61
CA PRO A 105 -2.23 13.32 -0.12
C PRO A 105 -2.36 13.50 -1.64
N THR A 106 -3.13 14.50 -2.08
CA THR A 106 -3.34 14.76 -3.52
C THR A 106 -2.09 15.25 -4.24
N VAL A 107 -1.18 15.92 -3.53
CA VAL A 107 0.12 16.32 -4.07
C VAL A 107 1.00 15.09 -4.25
N PHE A 108 0.99 14.18 -3.27
CA PHE A 108 1.69 12.90 -3.39
C PHE A 108 1.17 12.08 -4.58
N THR A 109 -0.15 11.93 -4.74
CA THR A 109 -0.76 11.20 -5.87
C THR A 109 -0.25 11.72 -7.21
N LYS A 110 -0.37 13.03 -7.43
CA LYS A 110 0.00 13.67 -8.70
C LYS A 110 1.49 13.51 -9.01
N ASN A 111 2.34 13.66 -8.00
CA ASN A 111 3.78 13.52 -8.19
C ASN A 111 4.18 12.06 -8.44
N ARG A 112 3.55 11.12 -7.73
CA ARG A 112 3.76 9.68 -7.94
C ARG A 112 3.35 9.27 -9.34
N ASP A 113 2.16 9.67 -9.81
CA ASP A 113 1.66 9.30 -11.13
C ASP A 113 2.52 9.88 -12.26
N ARG A 114 3.08 11.08 -12.05
CA ARG A 114 4.05 11.69 -12.97
C ARG A 114 5.40 10.94 -12.98
N LEU A 115 5.86 10.46 -11.83
CA LEU A 115 7.17 9.81 -11.69
C LEU A 115 7.15 8.34 -12.12
N LEU A 116 6.20 7.56 -11.60
CA LEU A 116 6.12 6.11 -11.77
C LEU A 116 5.44 5.73 -13.09
N THR A 117 5.96 6.26 -14.20
CA THR A 117 5.61 5.77 -15.54
C THR A 117 6.06 4.30 -15.69
N THR A 118 5.56 3.60 -16.71
CA THR A 118 5.96 2.22 -17.00
C THR A 118 7.47 2.09 -17.19
N ASP A 119 8.09 3.02 -17.90
CA ASP A 119 9.53 3.01 -18.17
C ASP A 119 10.34 3.27 -16.91
N MET A 120 9.94 4.27 -16.10
CA MET A 120 10.64 4.57 -14.85
C MET A 120 10.51 3.40 -13.86
N SER A 121 9.31 2.81 -13.76
CA SER A 121 9.06 1.64 -12.93
C SER A 121 9.95 0.45 -13.34
N ARG A 122 10.11 0.23 -14.66
CA ARG A 122 11.02 -0.80 -15.19
C ARG A 122 12.47 -0.52 -14.83
N LYS A 123 12.94 0.72 -14.98
CA LYS A 123 14.32 1.12 -14.63
C LYS A 123 14.61 0.92 -13.14
N ILE A 124 13.68 1.34 -12.27
CA ILE A 124 13.80 1.15 -10.81
C ILE A 124 13.87 -0.33 -10.46
N MET A 125 12.95 -1.14 -11.01
CA MET A 125 12.94 -2.58 -10.75
C MET A 125 14.23 -3.24 -11.24
N ALA A 126 14.69 -2.92 -12.44
CA ALA A 126 15.95 -3.43 -12.98
C ALA A 126 17.15 -3.08 -12.09
N ALA A 127 17.23 -1.83 -11.62
CA ALA A 127 18.30 -1.38 -10.73
C ALA A 127 18.27 -2.12 -9.37
N ILE A 128 17.10 -2.38 -8.81
CA ILE A 128 16.95 -3.15 -7.56
C ILE A 128 17.35 -4.61 -7.77
N LEU A 129 16.87 -5.26 -8.84
CA LEU A 129 17.17 -6.66 -9.13
C LEU A 129 18.65 -6.90 -9.44
N ALA A 130 19.31 -5.95 -10.09
CA ALA A 130 20.75 -5.99 -10.38
C ALA A 130 21.63 -5.68 -9.14
N HIS A 131 21.04 -5.24 -8.02
CA HIS A 131 21.81 -4.89 -6.84
C HIS A 131 22.53 -6.12 -6.26
N ARG A 132 23.79 -5.97 -5.84
CA ARG A 132 24.66 -7.07 -5.37
C ARG A 132 24.09 -7.92 -4.23
N GLU A 133 23.24 -7.33 -3.39
CA GLU A 133 22.57 -8.05 -2.28
C GLU A 133 21.27 -8.75 -2.69
N VAL A 134 20.73 -8.40 -3.86
CA VAL A 134 19.47 -8.93 -4.39
C VAL A 134 19.73 -9.96 -5.46
N ALA A 135 20.67 -9.71 -6.38
CA ALA A 135 20.98 -10.61 -7.49
C ALA A 135 21.25 -12.07 -7.07
N PRO A 136 21.97 -12.37 -5.97
CA PRO A 136 22.17 -13.74 -5.52
C PRO A 136 20.90 -14.43 -4.96
N LEU A 137 19.83 -13.68 -4.71
CA LEU A 137 18.54 -14.18 -4.24
C LEU A 137 17.58 -14.51 -5.39
N LEU A 138 17.95 -14.15 -6.62
CA LEU A 138 17.16 -14.41 -7.81
C LEU A 138 17.51 -15.81 -8.34
N SER A 139 16.49 -16.54 -8.77
CA SER A 139 16.66 -17.74 -9.56
C SER A 139 16.10 -17.51 -10.95
N ASP A 140 16.78 -18.04 -11.95
CA ASP A 140 16.30 -18.10 -13.34
C ASP A 140 15.38 -19.31 -13.56
N ASP A 141 15.13 -20.11 -12.52
CA ASP A 141 14.19 -21.23 -12.56
C ASP A 141 12.79 -20.76 -12.92
N HIS A 142 12.14 -21.49 -13.82
CA HIS A 142 10.79 -21.18 -14.25
C HIS A 142 9.77 -21.50 -13.14
N PHE A 143 9.21 -20.45 -12.53
CA PHE A 143 8.11 -20.57 -11.58
C PHE A 143 6.80 -20.09 -12.21
N SER A 144 5.82 -20.98 -12.33
CA SER A 144 4.47 -20.63 -12.80
C SER A 144 3.58 -20.26 -11.60
N VAL A 145 3.17 -19.00 -11.53
CA VAL A 145 2.14 -18.53 -10.58
C VAL A 145 0.77 -18.72 -11.22
N ASP A 146 -0.18 -19.32 -10.50
CA ASP A 146 -1.59 -19.33 -10.94
C ASP A 146 -2.14 -17.89 -10.96
N GLY A 147 -2.25 -17.32 -12.16
CA GLY A 147 -2.72 -15.96 -12.39
C GLY A 147 -4.16 -15.70 -11.93
N THR A 148 -4.95 -16.73 -11.62
CA THR A 148 -6.29 -16.56 -11.04
C THR A 148 -6.24 -15.90 -9.67
N LEU A 149 -5.21 -16.17 -8.86
CA LEU A 149 -5.02 -15.56 -7.54
C LEU A 149 -4.73 -14.06 -7.65
N VAL A 150 -3.94 -13.64 -8.64
CA VAL A 150 -3.62 -12.22 -8.89
C VAL A 150 -4.87 -11.47 -9.37
N LYS A 151 -5.67 -12.09 -10.26
CA LYS A 151 -6.91 -11.50 -10.76
C LYS A 151 -7.98 -11.31 -9.67
N ALA A 152 -8.02 -12.21 -8.68
CA ALA A 152 -8.92 -12.10 -7.54
C ALA A 152 -8.61 -10.87 -6.66
N TRP A 153 -7.34 -10.52 -6.48
CA TRP A 153 -6.91 -9.32 -5.74
C TRP A 153 -7.13 -8.01 -6.51
N ALA A 154 -7.26 -8.07 -7.83
CA ALA A 154 -7.54 -6.93 -8.70
C ALA A 154 -9.04 -6.79 -9.10
N SER A 155 -9.91 -7.67 -8.59
CA SER A 155 -11.31 -7.72 -9.02
C SER A 155 -12.11 -6.50 -8.55
N MET A 156 -12.71 -5.77 -9.50
CA MET A 156 -13.63 -4.63 -9.26
C MET A 156 -14.91 -5.01 -8.47
N LYS A 157 -15.10 -6.27 -8.10
CA LYS A 157 -16.21 -6.69 -7.24
C LYS A 157 -16.03 -6.30 -5.76
N SER A 158 -14.86 -5.80 -5.36
CA SER A 158 -14.62 -5.29 -3.99
C SER A 158 -15.01 -3.81 -3.81
N PHE A 159 -15.51 -3.14 -4.84
CA PHE A 159 -16.02 -1.77 -4.70
C PHE A 159 -17.38 -1.79 -4.00
N GLN A 160 -17.43 -1.31 -2.77
CA GLN A 160 -18.68 -0.95 -2.11
C GLN A 160 -19.10 0.45 -2.62
N PRO A 161 -20.34 0.64 -3.09
CA PRO A 161 -20.86 1.97 -3.39
C PRO A 161 -20.76 2.82 -2.12
N LYS A 162 -20.05 3.95 -2.20
CA LYS A 162 -20.11 4.94 -1.14
C LYS A 162 -21.51 5.53 -1.18
N GLU A 163 -22.29 5.33 -0.12
CA GLU A 163 -23.62 5.94 0.00
C GLU A 163 -23.49 7.42 -0.34
N ARG A 164 -24.18 7.84 -1.40
CA ARG A 164 -24.34 9.25 -1.70
C ARG A 164 -25.11 9.78 -0.50
N ALA A 165 -24.50 10.70 0.26
CA ALA A 165 -25.26 11.61 1.08
C ALA A 165 -26.38 12.14 0.18
N THR A 166 -27.61 11.88 0.55
CA THR A 166 -28.81 12.41 -0.08
C THR A 166 -28.69 13.93 -0.04
N LEU A 167 -28.15 14.50 -1.11
CA LEU A 167 -28.38 15.88 -1.45
C LEU A 167 -29.89 15.97 -1.68
N GLY A 168 -30.56 16.55 -0.70
CA GLY A 168 -31.96 16.94 -0.78
C GLY A 168 -32.21 17.75 -2.04
N GLY A 169 -33.45 17.65 -2.52
CA GLY A 169 -33.90 18.13 -3.82
C GLY A 169 -33.47 19.56 -4.16
N ASP A 170 -33.18 19.71 -5.43
CA ASP A 170 -33.13 20.96 -6.17
C ASP A 170 -34.53 21.61 -6.14
N GLU A 171 -34.74 22.57 -5.22
CA GLU A 171 -35.75 23.62 -5.38
C GLU A 171 -35.01 24.95 -5.50
N GLY A 172 -35.29 25.67 -6.60
CA GLY A 172 -34.62 26.91 -7.00
C GLY A 172 -34.81 28.08 -6.02
N PRO A 173 -34.16 29.23 -6.29
CA PRO A 173 -34.04 30.32 -5.33
C PRO A 173 -35.34 31.13 -5.24
N GLY A 174 -35.98 31.17 -4.08
CA GLY A 174 -37.14 32.03 -3.82
C GLY A 174 -37.56 32.04 -2.35
N ASP A 175 -37.14 33.09 -1.64
CA ASP A 175 -37.61 33.68 -0.36
C ASP A 175 -37.84 32.82 0.91
N PRO A 176 -37.52 33.36 2.11
CA PRO A 176 -37.61 32.64 3.38
C PRO A 176 -38.99 32.84 4.05
N PRO A 177 -39.52 31.82 4.75
CA PRO A 177 -40.49 32.07 5.81
C PRO A 177 -40.03 31.63 7.19
N ASP A 178 -40.65 32.33 8.13
CA ASP A 178 -40.41 32.56 9.55
C ASP A 178 -40.72 31.38 10.48
N GLY A 179 -40.08 31.41 11.66
CA GLY A 179 -40.61 31.05 12.97
C GLY A 179 -41.41 29.77 13.17
N SER A 180 -40.83 28.81 13.92
CA SER A 180 -41.38 28.21 15.16
C SER A 180 -41.00 26.73 15.31
N ALA A 181 -40.29 26.41 16.41
CA ALA A 181 -40.21 25.05 16.93
C ALA A 181 -41.49 24.73 17.72
N PRO A 182 -41.87 23.44 17.84
CA PRO A 182 -41.60 22.80 19.13
C PRO A 182 -41.13 21.34 19.05
N ARG A 183 -40.45 20.94 20.13
CA ARG A 183 -39.95 19.59 20.42
C ARG A 183 -41.08 18.61 20.72
N THR A 184 -40.94 17.35 20.29
CA THR A 184 -41.42 16.18 21.05
C THR A 184 -40.56 14.94 20.76
N SER A 185 -40.35 14.17 21.83
CA SER A 185 -39.60 12.93 21.96
C SER A 185 -40.43 11.69 21.60
N SER A 186 -39.81 10.67 21.01
CA SER A 186 -40.00 9.27 21.43
C SER A 186 -38.99 8.33 20.77
N SER A 187 -38.43 7.49 21.62
CA SER A 187 -37.65 6.29 21.38
C SER A 187 -38.49 5.16 20.78
N ASP A 188 -37.96 4.42 19.80
CA ASP A 188 -37.98 2.95 19.81
C ASP A 188 -37.14 2.33 18.67
N GLN A 189 -36.34 1.31 19.04
CA GLN A 189 -36.08 0.02 18.36
C GLN A 189 -35.69 0.03 16.86
N SER A 190 -34.61 -0.60 16.39
CA SER A 190 -34.12 -1.95 16.72
C SER A 190 -32.66 -2.13 16.29
N THR A 191 -31.87 -2.77 17.15
CA THR A 191 -30.58 -3.38 16.81
C THR A 191 -30.86 -4.62 15.94
N ALA A 192 -30.54 -4.56 14.64
CA ALA A 192 -30.53 -5.76 13.81
C ALA A 192 -29.14 -6.40 13.92
N GLU A 193 -29.05 -7.48 14.70
CA GLU A 193 -27.93 -8.43 14.61
C GLU A 193 -27.83 -8.95 13.17
N PRO A 194 -26.63 -9.06 12.58
CA PRO A 194 -26.48 -9.76 11.32
C PRO A 194 -26.62 -11.28 11.56
N ASP A 195 -27.57 -11.89 10.86
CA ASP A 195 -27.80 -13.34 10.87
C ASP A 195 -26.49 -14.12 10.64
N PRO A 196 -26.18 -15.16 11.44
CA PRO A 196 -25.04 -16.02 11.21
C PRO A 196 -25.23 -16.84 9.94
N MET A 197 -24.26 -16.77 9.01
CA MET A 197 -24.28 -17.52 7.76
C MET A 197 -24.47 -19.03 7.99
N THR A 198 -25.56 -19.59 7.44
CA THR A 198 -25.77 -21.03 7.34
C THR A 198 -24.69 -21.63 6.44
N ARG A 199 -23.85 -22.49 7.01
CA ARG A 199 -22.75 -23.19 6.32
C ARG A 199 -23.31 -24.11 5.23
N PRO A 200 -23.04 -23.89 3.93
CA PRO A 200 -23.45 -24.85 2.91
C PRO A 200 -22.65 -26.15 3.06
N THR A 201 -23.38 -27.25 3.16
CA THR A 201 -22.84 -28.61 3.29
C THR A 201 -22.03 -28.99 2.05
N ARG A 202 -20.84 -29.53 2.32
CA ARG A 202 -19.86 -30.05 1.37
C ARG A 202 -20.50 -31.08 0.45
N ARG A 203 -20.70 -30.75 -0.83
CA ARG A 203 -21.05 -31.73 -1.87
C ARG A 203 -19.92 -31.80 -2.89
N ASN A 204 -19.04 -32.79 -2.72
CA ASN A 204 -18.06 -33.21 -3.72
C ASN A 204 -18.78 -33.54 -5.04
N ARG A 205 -18.34 -32.93 -6.13
CA ARG A 205 -18.60 -33.39 -7.50
C ARG A 205 -17.30 -33.29 -8.29
N ASN A 206 -16.42 -34.26 -8.06
CA ASN A 206 -15.37 -34.61 -9.01
C ASN A 206 -15.82 -35.92 -9.66
N ALA A 207 -16.41 -35.83 -10.85
CA ALA A 207 -16.66 -36.99 -11.69
C ALA A 207 -15.46 -37.13 -12.65
N GLU A 208 -14.72 -38.22 -12.42
CA GLU A 208 -13.99 -39.06 -13.37
C GLU A 208 -13.55 -38.47 -14.72
N SER A 209 -12.23 -38.39 -14.91
CA SER A 209 -11.59 -38.59 -16.22
C SER A 209 -10.61 -39.75 -16.07
N THR A 210 -11.04 -40.90 -16.59
CA THR A 210 -10.37 -42.20 -16.58
C THR A 210 -9.03 -42.15 -17.32
N SER A 211 -7.98 -42.61 -16.64
CA SER A 211 -6.69 -42.97 -17.22
C SER A 211 -6.84 -44.19 -18.15
N VAL A 212 -6.52 -44.04 -19.43
CA VAL A 212 -6.30 -45.18 -20.33
C VAL A 212 -4.86 -45.64 -20.15
N ALA A 213 -4.70 -46.76 -19.43
CA ALA A 213 -3.50 -47.57 -19.45
C ALA A 213 -3.48 -48.37 -20.76
N ASN A 214 -2.36 -48.31 -21.49
CA ASN A 214 -2.08 -49.20 -22.61
C ASN A 214 -0.88 -50.06 -22.20
N ASP A 215 -1.13 -51.32 -21.83
CA ASP A 215 -0.13 -52.38 -21.67
C ASP A 215 -0.33 -53.39 -22.81
N GLY A 216 0.75 -53.82 -23.45
CA GLY A 216 0.67 -54.70 -24.62
C GLY A 216 2.00 -55.05 -25.29
N ARG A 217 2.97 -55.55 -24.52
CA ARG A 217 4.05 -56.53 -24.84
C ARG A 217 4.46 -56.77 -26.31
N THR A 218 5.78 -56.74 -26.56
CA THR A 218 6.58 -57.94 -26.95
C THR A 218 8.10 -57.67 -26.91
N ARG A 219 8.85 -58.51 -26.17
CA ARG A 219 10.31 -58.79 -26.31
C ARG A 219 10.54 -59.70 -27.57
N PRO A 220 11.76 -60.11 -28.02
CA PRO A 220 13.07 -60.13 -27.34
C PRO A 220 14.38 -59.99 -28.19
N MET A 221 15.52 -59.97 -27.47
CA MET A 221 16.83 -60.67 -27.71
C MET A 221 17.89 -60.20 -28.74
N LEU A 222 19.14 -60.23 -28.22
CA LEU A 222 20.47 -60.39 -28.87
C LEU A 222 20.93 -59.21 -29.77
N ARG A 223 22.13 -58.64 -29.63
CA ARG A 223 23.44 -59.17 -29.24
C ARG A 223 24.33 -58.04 -28.74
#